data_AF-A0AAE0TNL1-F1
#
_entry.id   AF-A0AAE0TNL1-F1
#
_cell.length_a   1.000
_cell.length_b   1.000
_cell.length_c   1.000
_cell.angle_alpha   90.00
_cell.angle_beta   90.00
_cell.angle_gamma   90.00
#
_symmetry.space_group_name_H-M   'P 1'
#
loop_
_entity.id
_entity.type
_entity.pdbx_description
1 polymer ?
#
loop_
_entity_poly.entity_id
_entity_poly.type
_entity_poly.pdbx_seq_one_letter_code
_entity_poly.pdbx_strand_id
1 'polypeptide(L)'
;MFLPIRNFQDCILFCDACDKGYHTKCHQPEVEEKPQGKWLCSRCLSEGVRLEDIETSISPADSTTCDLYDSGSTIDLLPPSCSNDSNSLGENSAIDRHQNDGIATQPIFPRRQSRPYLDASDWTVDDVVQFFKDLGFERQAEAFREQEIDGKSLLLMKRNDVLLGLAIRLGPALKIYQHVMKLQSIAQVNY
;
A
#
# COMPACT_ATOMS: atom_id res chain seq x y z
N MET A 1 -24.89 -4.89 32.76
CA MET A 1 -23.46 -4.71 32.45
C MET A 1 -23.29 -4.96 30.96
N PHE A 2 -23.22 -3.90 30.15
CA PHE A 2 -23.00 -4.02 28.71
C PHE A 2 -21.49 -3.93 28.47
N LEU A 3 -20.86 -5.03 28.03
CA LEU A 3 -19.51 -4.98 27.49
C LEU A 3 -19.60 -4.32 26.12
N PRO A 4 -18.76 -3.30 25.79
CA PRO A 4 -18.78 -2.72 24.47
C PRO A 4 -18.36 -3.77 23.46
N ILE A 5 -19.18 -3.95 22.42
CA ILE A 5 -18.84 -4.75 21.25
C ILE A 5 -17.66 -4.04 20.60
N ARG A 6 -16.43 -4.44 20.96
CA ARG A 6 -15.24 -3.99 20.27
C ARG A 6 -15.35 -4.57 18.86
N ASN A 7 -15.60 -3.71 17.89
CA ASN A 7 -15.62 -4.07 16.49
C ASN A 7 -14.17 -4.41 16.09
N PHE A 8 -13.79 -5.68 16.27
CA PHE A 8 -12.44 -6.20 16.01
C PHE A 8 -12.17 -6.41 14.52
N GLN A 9 -13.16 -6.17 13.64
CA GLN A 9 -13.11 -6.59 12.25
C GLN A 9 -12.06 -5.86 11.36
N ASP A 10 -11.46 -4.76 11.80
CA ASP A 10 -10.54 -3.94 10.96
C ASP A 10 -9.22 -3.55 11.66
N CYS A 11 -8.76 -4.32 12.66
CA CYS A 11 -7.49 -4.01 13.32
C CYS A 11 -6.28 -4.29 12.39
N ILE A 12 -5.39 -3.30 12.28
CA ILE A 12 -4.09 -3.43 11.61
C ILE A 12 -3.03 -3.80 12.65
N LEU A 13 -2.25 -4.85 12.38
CA LEU A 13 -1.09 -5.29 13.16
C LEU A 13 0.19 -4.99 12.40
N PHE A 14 1.23 -4.54 13.10
CA PHE A 14 2.55 -4.30 12.53
C PHE A 14 3.51 -5.40 12.98
N CYS A 15 4.25 -5.97 12.03
CA CYS A 15 5.27 -6.98 12.32
C CYS A 15 6.55 -6.31 12.82
N ASP A 16 7.02 -6.67 14.01
CA ASP A 16 8.22 -6.07 14.64
C ASP A 16 9.55 -6.38 13.91
N ALA A 17 9.56 -7.27 12.91
CA ALA A 17 10.76 -7.58 12.12
C ALA A 17 10.79 -6.95 10.72
N CYS A 18 9.65 -6.56 10.15
CA CYS A 18 9.61 -6.03 8.79
C CYS A 18 8.76 -4.76 8.63
N ASP A 19 8.20 -4.24 9.73
CA ASP A 19 7.36 -3.05 9.83
C ASP A 19 6.13 -3.01 8.90
N LYS A 20 5.77 -4.17 8.31
CA LYS A 20 4.58 -4.27 7.44
C LYS A 20 3.32 -4.36 8.30
N GLY A 21 2.31 -3.59 7.88
CA GLY A 21 0.95 -3.64 8.43
C GLY A 21 0.10 -4.75 7.78
N TYR A 22 -0.66 -5.47 8.58
CA TYR A 22 -1.56 -6.53 8.16
C TYR A 22 -2.92 -6.36 8.86
N HIS A 23 -4.02 -6.40 8.11
CA HIS A 23 -5.33 -6.60 8.74
C HIS A 23 -5.37 -8.00 9.36
N THR A 24 -5.92 -8.11 10.57
CA THR A 24 -6.10 -9.39 11.28
C THR A 24 -6.72 -10.48 10.40
N LYS A 25 -7.75 -10.12 9.62
CA LYS A 25 -8.47 -11.01 8.70
C LYS A 25 -7.75 -11.33 7.39
N CYS A 26 -6.84 -10.47 6.95
CA CYS A 26 -6.14 -10.63 5.68
C CYS A 26 -4.77 -11.30 5.84
N HIS A 27 -4.26 -11.36 7.07
CA HIS A 27 -3.08 -12.15 7.40
C HIS A 27 -3.38 -13.64 7.21
N GLN A 28 -2.39 -14.40 6.75
CA GLN A 28 -2.49 -15.85 6.59
C GLN A 28 -1.41 -16.52 7.44
N PRO A 29 -1.75 -17.31 8.48
CA PRO A 29 -3.11 -17.62 8.94
C PRO A 29 -3.84 -16.41 9.56
N GLU A 30 -5.17 -16.42 9.57
CA GLU A 30 -5.98 -15.34 10.16
C GLU A 30 -5.61 -15.13 11.64
N VAL A 31 -5.56 -13.87 12.08
CA VAL A 31 -5.23 -13.51 13.46
C VAL A 31 -6.53 -13.24 14.21
N GLU A 32 -6.98 -14.21 14.99
CA GLU A 32 -8.28 -14.17 15.69
C GLU A 32 -8.31 -13.16 16.84
N GLU A 33 -7.18 -12.94 17.52
CA GLU A 33 -7.07 -12.01 18.64
C GLU A 33 -5.84 -11.10 18.49
N LYS A 34 -5.95 -9.88 19.02
CA LYS A 34 -4.81 -8.96 19.06
C LYS A 34 -3.69 -9.58 19.91
N PRO A 35 -2.50 -9.82 19.35
CA PRO A 35 -1.37 -10.38 20.09
C PRO A 35 -0.97 -9.42 21.22
N GLN A 36 -0.57 -9.99 22.36
CA GLN A 36 0.02 -9.23 23.45
C GLN A 36 1.53 -9.18 23.27
N GLY A 37 2.11 -7.98 23.22
CA GLY A 37 3.55 -7.79 23.04
C GLY A 37 4.00 -7.88 21.56
N LYS A 38 5.26 -8.28 21.36
CA LYS A 38 5.88 -8.37 20.03
C LYS A 38 5.16 -9.42 19.17
N TRP A 39 4.98 -9.10 17.91
CA TRP A 39 4.32 -9.96 16.94
C TRP A 39 5.10 -10.01 15.63
N LEU A 40 5.25 -11.23 15.11
CA LEU A 40 5.85 -11.51 13.81
C LEU A 40 4.78 -11.96 12.83
N CYS A 41 4.84 -11.45 11.61
CA CYS A 41 4.01 -11.98 10.53
C CYS A 41 4.48 -13.38 10.10
N SER A 42 3.58 -14.13 9.48
CA SER A 42 3.83 -15.50 9.01
C SER A 42 5.03 -15.62 8.08
N ARG A 43 5.30 -14.57 7.28
CA ARG A 43 6.48 -14.52 6.43
C ARG A 43 7.77 -14.45 7.23
N CYS A 44 7.88 -13.55 8.21
CA CYS A 44 9.08 -13.46 9.04
C CYS A 44 9.32 -14.75 9.82
N LEU A 45 8.26 -15.39 10.32
CA LEU A 45 8.33 -16.70 10.96
C LEU A 45 8.84 -17.79 9.99
N SER A 46 8.35 -17.81 8.74
CA SER A 46 8.81 -18.79 7.74
C SER A 46 10.25 -18.60 7.28
N GLU A 47 10.75 -17.36 7.33
CA GLU A 47 12.14 -17.01 7.01
C GLU A 47 13.10 -17.25 8.19
N GLY A 48 12.59 -17.82 9.29
CA GLY A 48 13.39 -18.21 10.45
C GLY A 48 13.70 -17.09 11.44
N VAL A 49 13.02 -15.94 11.36
CA VAL A 49 13.15 -14.86 12.35
C VAL A 49 12.55 -15.31 13.68
N ARG A 50 13.33 -15.24 14.76
CA ARG A 50 12.86 -15.58 16.11
C ARG A 50 12.56 -14.30 16.90
N LEU A 51 11.50 -14.34 17.72
CA LEU A 51 11.10 -13.21 18.57
C LEU A 51 12.20 -12.74 19.54
N GLU A 52 13.05 -13.68 19.97
CA GLU A 52 14.22 -13.44 20.83
C GLU A 52 15.25 -12.51 20.15
N ASP A 53 15.42 -12.63 18.83
CA ASP A 53 16.44 -11.86 18.08
C ASP A 53 16.01 -10.41 17.85
N ILE A 54 14.75 -10.06 18.14
CA ILE A 54 14.20 -8.70 18.01
C ILE A 54 14.54 -7.86 19.26
N GLU A 55 15.18 -8.41 20.29
CA GLU A 55 15.58 -7.67 21.50
C GLU A 55 16.94 -6.97 21.42
N THR A 56 17.68 -7.02 20.31
CA THR A 56 19.09 -6.57 20.29
C THR A 56 19.38 -5.23 19.60
N SER A 57 18.39 -4.38 19.27
CA SER A 57 18.64 -3.06 18.68
C SER A 57 18.26 -1.86 19.54
N ILE A 58 18.23 -2.00 20.87
CA ILE A 58 18.31 -0.84 21.77
C ILE A 58 19.64 -0.91 22.52
N SER A 59 20.71 -0.41 21.87
CA SER A 59 21.88 0.04 22.60
C SER A 59 21.48 1.25 23.46
N PRO A 60 21.82 1.32 24.76
CA PRO A 60 21.50 2.44 25.64
C PRO A 60 22.37 3.71 25.40
N ALA A 61 22.65 4.04 24.14
CA ALA A 61 23.45 5.20 23.76
C ALA A 61 22.73 6.02 22.68
N ASP A 62 21.72 6.78 23.11
CA ASP A 62 21.60 8.20 22.76
C ASP A 62 20.58 8.85 23.68
N SER A 63 20.87 8.80 24.98
CA SER A 63 20.48 9.84 25.92
C SER A 63 21.35 11.07 25.64
N THR A 64 21.13 11.73 24.50
CA THR A 64 21.63 13.08 24.28
C THR A 64 20.42 14.01 24.23
N THR A 65 20.15 14.54 25.42
CA THR A 65 19.46 15.80 25.71
C THR A 65 19.20 16.67 24.47
N CYS A 66 17.94 16.81 24.06
CA CYS A 66 17.52 17.96 23.26
C CYS A 66 16.84 18.98 24.19
N ASP A 67 17.61 19.47 25.16
CA ASP A 67 17.30 20.73 25.83
C ASP A 67 18.14 21.84 25.19
N LEU A 68 17.57 23.05 25.22
CA LEU A 68 18.06 24.34 24.68
C LEU A 68 17.53 24.72 23.29
N TYR A 69 16.20 24.86 23.17
CA TYR A 69 15.67 26.03 22.47
C TYR A 69 15.33 27.08 23.54
N ASP A 70 16.16 28.11 23.63
CA ASP A 70 15.92 29.27 24.48
C ASP A 70 15.43 30.44 23.61
N SER A 71 14.26 30.94 24.02
CA SER A 71 13.72 32.29 23.82
C SER A 71 13.23 32.74 22.43
N GLY A 72 11.89 32.90 22.31
CA GLY A 72 11.33 33.92 21.41
C GLY A 72 9.87 33.82 20.94
N SER A 73 8.90 33.89 21.86
CA SER A 73 7.53 34.46 21.67
C SER A 73 6.37 33.61 21.08
N THR A 74 5.53 33.14 22.01
CA THR A 74 4.05 33.17 22.07
C THR A 74 3.18 32.44 21.02
N ILE A 75 2.72 31.23 21.40
CA ILE A 75 1.32 30.73 21.41
C ILE A 75 0.27 31.49 20.57
N ASP A 76 -0.33 30.81 19.60
CA ASP A 76 -1.74 30.37 19.72
C ASP A 76 -2.05 29.16 18.81
N LEU A 77 -2.63 28.14 19.43
CA LEU A 77 -3.02 26.86 18.87
C LEU A 77 -4.45 26.94 18.33
N LEU A 78 -4.71 26.37 17.15
CA LEU A 78 -6.03 25.80 16.85
C LEU A 78 -5.89 24.43 16.16
N PRO A 79 -6.67 23.41 16.58
CA PRO A 79 -6.66 22.07 16.01
C PRO A 79 -7.42 22.03 14.66
N PRO A 80 -7.05 21.16 13.70
CA PRO A 80 -7.94 20.86 12.60
C PRO A 80 -9.09 19.98 13.13
N SER A 81 -10.23 20.60 13.39
CA SER A 81 -11.49 19.87 13.60
C SER A 81 -12.02 19.41 12.25
N CYS A 82 -12.37 18.13 12.17
CA CYS A 82 -13.18 17.58 11.10
C CYS A 82 -14.64 18.03 11.27
N SER A 83 -15.26 18.50 10.19
CA SER A 83 -16.71 18.71 10.09
C SER A 83 -17.21 18.12 8.78
N ASN A 84 -18.13 17.17 8.93
CA ASN A 84 -19.03 16.70 7.89
C ASN A 84 -20.05 17.80 7.56
N ASP A 85 -20.40 17.95 6.29
CA ASP A 85 -21.74 18.39 5.90
C ASP A 85 -22.27 17.43 4.82
N SER A 86 -23.35 16.75 5.17
CA SER A 86 -24.17 15.95 4.26
C SER A 86 -25.49 16.69 4.01
N ASN A 87 -25.88 16.69 2.72
CA ASN A 87 -27.25 16.85 2.20
C ASN A 87 -27.93 18.23 2.32
N SER A 88 -28.80 18.69 1.43
CA SER A 88 -29.41 18.24 0.15
C SER A 88 -30.16 19.49 -0.39
N LEU A 89 -30.51 19.63 -1.67
CA LEU A 89 -31.82 19.29 -2.25
C LEU A 89 -31.77 19.81 -3.70
N GLY A 90 -31.99 18.99 -4.72
CA GLY A 90 -33.31 18.73 -5.34
C GLY A 90 -33.31 19.47 -6.69
N GLU A 91 -33.75 18.96 -7.84
CA GLU A 91 -34.93 18.16 -8.23
C GLU A 91 -34.76 17.86 -9.75
N ASN A 92 -35.51 17.05 -10.52
CA ASN A 92 -36.32 15.83 -10.42
C ASN A 92 -36.71 15.47 -11.88
N SER A 93 -36.80 14.17 -12.23
CA SER A 93 -37.75 13.51 -13.17
C SER A 93 -37.19 12.12 -13.57
N ALA A 94 -37.63 10.95 -13.06
CA ALA A 94 -38.93 10.25 -13.24
C ALA A 94 -39.20 9.94 -14.73
N ILE A 95 -39.45 8.72 -15.26
CA ILE A 95 -39.70 7.34 -14.83
C ILE A 95 -39.55 6.47 -16.11
N ASP A 96 -39.05 5.23 -16.08
CA ASP A 96 -39.84 4.08 -16.59
C ASP A 96 -39.32 2.73 -16.07
N ARG A 97 -40.26 1.85 -15.75
CA ARG A 97 -40.08 0.49 -15.23
C ARG A 97 -40.53 -0.48 -16.32
N HIS A 98 -39.75 -1.51 -16.65
CA HIS A 98 -40.32 -2.81 -17.02
C HIS A 98 -39.42 -3.97 -16.59
N GLN A 99 -40.09 -5.05 -16.25
CA GLN A 99 -39.71 -6.18 -15.39
C GLN A 99 -38.86 -7.25 -16.09
N ASN A 100 -37.99 -7.88 -15.29
CA ASN A 100 -37.73 -9.33 -15.17
C ASN A 100 -37.14 -10.10 -16.38
N ASP A 101 -35.94 -10.68 -16.19
CA ASP A 101 -35.76 -12.15 -16.15
C ASP A 101 -34.32 -12.50 -15.74
N GLY A 102 -34.21 -13.49 -14.85
CA GLY A 102 -32.93 -13.93 -14.29
C GLY A 102 -32.07 -14.71 -15.28
N ILE A 103 -30.75 -14.52 -15.16
CA ILE A 103 -29.71 -15.55 -15.18
C ILE A 103 -28.50 -14.92 -14.48
N ALA A 104 -28.12 -15.53 -13.36
CA ALA A 104 -26.88 -15.24 -12.67
C ALA A 104 -25.70 -15.53 -13.61
N THR A 105 -25.04 -14.48 -14.09
CA THR A 105 -23.67 -14.59 -14.59
C THR A 105 -22.84 -13.60 -13.79
N GLN A 106 -22.30 -14.09 -12.67
CA GLN A 106 -21.15 -13.46 -12.03
C GLN A 106 -20.11 -13.21 -13.12
N PRO A 107 -19.48 -12.03 -13.22
CA PRO A 107 -18.27 -11.92 -14.02
C PRO A 107 -17.29 -12.94 -13.45
N ILE A 108 -16.96 -13.92 -14.28
CA ILE A 108 -15.93 -14.92 -14.02
C ILE A 108 -14.65 -14.12 -13.85
N PHE A 109 -14.33 -13.72 -12.62
CA PHE A 109 -12.97 -13.31 -12.29
C PHE A 109 -12.14 -14.60 -12.38
N PRO A 110 -11.25 -14.74 -13.37
CA PRO A 110 -10.36 -15.87 -13.37
C PRO A 110 -9.43 -15.68 -12.17
N ARG A 111 -9.72 -16.35 -11.06
CA ARG A 111 -8.73 -16.69 -10.06
C ARG A 111 -7.75 -17.65 -10.72
N ARG A 112 -6.70 -17.14 -11.36
CA ARG A 112 -5.55 -17.95 -11.81
C ARG A 112 -4.24 -17.20 -11.58
N GLN A 113 -3.44 -17.82 -10.74
CA GLN A 113 -2.02 -17.54 -10.54
C GLN A 113 -1.27 -17.60 -11.87
N SER A 114 -0.55 -16.54 -12.19
CA SER A 114 0.67 -16.57 -13.00
C SER A 114 1.47 -15.32 -12.64
N ARG A 115 2.77 -15.48 -12.43
CA ARG A 115 3.69 -14.50 -11.82
C ARG A 115 3.46 -13.10 -12.42
N PRO A 116 3.18 -12.06 -11.61
CA PRO A 116 2.84 -10.73 -12.14
C PRO A 116 4.04 -10.04 -12.82
N TYR A 117 5.24 -10.59 -12.68
CA TYR A 117 6.44 -10.02 -13.27
C TYR A 117 6.90 -10.98 -14.37
N LEU A 118 6.52 -10.64 -15.61
CA LEU A 118 7.12 -11.19 -16.82
C LEU A 118 8.37 -10.36 -17.17
N ASP A 119 9.14 -10.80 -18.15
CA ASP A 119 10.16 -9.95 -18.75
C ASP A 119 9.48 -8.73 -19.38
N ALA A 120 10.02 -7.54 -19.11
CA ALA A 120 9.47 -6.27 -19.58
C ALA A 120 10.28 -5.68 -20.75
N SER A 121 11.25 -6.42 -21.29
CA SER A 121 12.18 -5.92 -22.31
C SER A 121 11.51 -5.47 -23.63
N ASP A 122 10.31 -5.97 -23.91
CA ASP A 122 9.50 -5.70 -25.10
C ASP A 122 8.17 -4.99 -24.79
N TRP A 123 7.95 -4.55 -23.55
CA TRP A 123 6.73 -3.84 -23.18
C TRP A 123 6.64 -2.48 -23.85
N THR A 124 5.46 -2.18 -24.39
CA THR A 124 5.08 -0.84 -24.85
C THR A 124 4.72 0.06 -23.67
N VAL A 125 4.53 1.35 -23.93
CA VAL A 125 4.03 2.30 -22.92
C VAL A 125 2.67 1.83 -22.38
N ASP A 126 1.79 1.30 -23.22
CA ASP A 126 0.47 0.81 -22.78
C ASP A 126 0.58 -0.43 -21.90
N ASP A 127 1.53 -1.32 -22.16
CA ASP A 127 1.78 -2.50 -21.31
C ASP A 127 2.30 -2.08 -19.92
N VAL A 128 3.21 -1.09 -19.86
CA VAL A 128 3.69 -0.52 -18.59
C VAL A 128 2.54 0.09 -17.80
N VAL A 129 1.68 0.87 -18.46
CA VAL A 129 0.51 1.51 -17.84
C VAL A 129 -0.47 0.45 -17.33
N GLN A 130 -0.77 -0.56 -18.13
CA GLN A 130 -1.71 -1.61 -17.76
C GLN A 130 -1.17 -2.44 -16.58
N PHE A 131 0.12 -2.76 -16.58
CA PHE A 131 0.78 -3.45 -15.48
C PHE A 131 0.60 -2.71 -14.15
N PHE A 132 0.84 -1.40 -14.12
CA PHE A 132 0.66 -0.62 -12.89
C PHE A 132 -0.82 -0.41 -12.51
N LYS A 133 -1.74 -0.36 -13.48
CA LYS A 133 -3.19 -0.37 -13.23
C LYS A 133 -3.63 -1.66 -12.57
N ASP A 134 -3.20 -2.81 -13.07
CA ASP A 134 -3.54 -4.13 -12.52
C ASP A 134 -3.00 -4.34 -11.10
N LEU A 135 -1.97 -3.58 -10.72
CA LEU A 135 -1.41 -3.53 -9.37
C LEU A 135 -2.11 -2.54 -8.43
N GLY A 136 -3.12 -1.79 -8.92
CA GLY A 136 -3.87 -0.81 -8.13
C GLY A 136 -3.22 0.58 -8.07
N PHE A 137 -2.37 0.93 -9.04
CA PHE A 137 -1.76 2.26 -9.18
C PHE A 137 -2.38 3.04 -10.34
N GLU A 138 -3.70 3.01 -10.49
CA GLU A 138 -4.39 3.51 -11.69
C GLU A 138 -4.13 4.99 -11.95
N ARG A 139 -4.09 5.81 -10.89
CA ARG A 139 -3.82 7.26 -11.03
C ARG A 139 -2.36 7.55 -11.35
N GLN A 140 -1.44 6.75 -10.83
CA GLN A 140 -0.01 6.95 -11.01
C GLN A 140 0.47 6.38 -12.35
N ALA A 141 -0.22 5.36 -12.87
CA ALA A 141 0.09 4.75 -14.15
C ALA A 141 0.07 5.76 -15.30
N GLU A 142 -0.81 6.78 -15.26
CA GLU A 142 -0.83 7.81 -16.31
C GLU A 142 0.46 8.66 -16.34
N ALA A 143 1.20 8.80 -15.23
CA ALA A 143 2.49 9.49 -15.25
C ALA A 143 3.54 8.75 -16.10
N PHE A 144 3.47 7.42 -16.17
CA PHE A 144 4.33 6.64 -17.08
C PHE A 144 3.96 6.88 -18.54
N ARG A 145 2.67 7.05 -18.85
CA ARG A 145 2.20 7.39 -20.19
C ARG A 145 2.65 8.79 -20.59
N GLU A 146 2.46 9.78 -19.71
CA GLU A 146 2.83 11.18 -19.97
C GLU A 146 4.32 11.35 -20.23
N GLN A 147 5.16 10.53 -19.58
CA GLN A 147 6.61 10.53 -19.78
C GLN A 147 7.08 9.50 -20.82
N GLU A 148 6.15 8.87 -21.55
CA GLU A 148 6.45 7.90 -22.61
C GLU A 148 7.37 6.75 -22.15
N ILE A 149 7.19 6.28 -20.91
CA ILE A 149 8.02 5.24 -20.31
C ILE A 149 7.60 3.87 -20.86
N ASP A 150 8.41 3.33 -21.77
CA ASP A 150 8.33 1.95 -22.27
C ASP A 150 9.07 0.96 -21.36
N GLY A 151 8.98 -0.34 -21.68
CA GLY A 151 9.59 -1.40 -20.89
C GLY A 151 11.11 -1.31 -20.75
N LYS A 152 11.80 -0.96 -21.84
CA LYS A 152 13.26 -0.78 -21.84
C LYS A 152 13.67 0.38 -20.94
N SER A 153 12.97 1.51 -21.04
CA SER A 153 13.21 2.67 -20.19
C SER A 153 12.93 2.34 -18.73
N LEU A 154 11.81 1.65 -18.45
CA LEU A 154 11.42 1.20 -17.11
C LEU A 154 12.50 0.32 -16.46
N LEU A 155 13.07 -0.62 -17.21
CA LEU A 155 14.14 -1.51 -16.75
C LEU A 155 15.45 -0.75 -16.48
N LEU A 156 15.67 0.41 -17.09
CA LEU A 156 16.85 1.25 -16.87
C LEU A 156 16.65 2.34 -15.81
N MET A 157 15.41 2.60 -15.37
CA MET A 157 15.12 3.62 -14.37
C MET A 157 15.88 3.35 -13.07
N LYS A 158 16.47 4.41 -12.54
CA LYS A 158 17.13 4.43 -11.23
C LYS A 158 16.13 4.82 -10.16
N ARG A 159 16.52 4.61 -8.90
CA ARG A 159 15.74 5.03 -7.73
C ARG A 159 15.29 6.50 -7.83
N ASN A 160 16.18 7.40 -8.23
CA ASN A 160 15.85 8.82 -8.33
C ASN A 160 14.82 9.11 -9.42
N ASP A 161 14.88 8.41 -10.56
CA ASP A 161 13.95 8.60 -11.66
C ASP A 161 12.52 8.25 -11.23
N VAL A 162 12.36 7.15 -10.47
CA VAL A 162 11.04 6.73 -9.96
C VAL A 162 10.55 7.59 -8.81
N LEU A 163 11.43 7.95 -7.85
CA LEU A 163 11.02 8.66 -6.64
C LEU A 163 10.83 10.17 -6.83
N LEU A 164 11.52 10.77 -7.82
CA LEU A 164 11.54 12.22 -8.02
C LEU A 164 11.13 12.62 -9.45
N GLY A 165 11.40 11.78 -10.46
CA GLY A 165 11.18 12.12 -11.87
C GLY A 165 9.72 12.06 -12.32
N LEU A 166 8.93 11.14 -11.77
CA LEU A 166 7.54 10.89 -12.22
C LEU A 166 6.47 11.85 -11.65
N ALA A 167 6.86 12.86 -10.85
CA ALA A 167 5.93 13.75 -10.14
C ALA A 167 4.84 13.02 -9.30
N ILE A 168 5.12 11.78 -8.89
CA ILE A 168 4.25 10.97 -8.02
C ILE A 168 4.56 11.28 -6.55
N ARG A 169 3.54 11.28 -5.69
CA ARG A 169 3.74 11.40 -4.22
C ARG A 169 4.69 10.32 -3.71
N LEU A 170 5.59 10.69 -2.80
CA LEU A 170 6.66 9.80 -2.31
C LEU A 170 6.15 8.44 -1.83
N GLY A 171 5.04 8.39 -1.08
CA GLY A 171 4.47 7.13 -0.57
C GLY A 171 4.14 6.11 -1.68
N PRO A 172 3.24 6.43 -2.63
CA PRO A 172 3.01 5.59 -3.81
C PRO A 172 4.27 5.32 -4.64
N ALA A 173 5.17 6.30 -4.81
CA ALA A 173 6.39 6.14 -5.58
C ALA A 173 7.33 5.06 -4.98
N LEU A 174 7.43 5.00 -3.66
CA LEU A 174 8.19 3.94 -2.97
C LEU A 174 7.62 2.55 -3.25
N LYS A 175 6.29 2.40 -3.29
CA LYS A 175 5.64 1.12 -3.63
C LYS A 175 5.93 0.74 -5.08
N ILE A 176 5.73 1.67 -6.00
CA ILE A 176 6.04 1.50 -7.43
C ILE A 176 7.49 1.08 -7.64
N TYR A 177 8.43 1.72 -6.95
CA TYR A 177 9.86 1.38 -7.02
C TYR A 177 10.13 -0.08 -6.63
N GLN A 178 9.41 -0.65 -5.64
CA GLN A 178 9.53 -2.07 -5.29
C GLN A 178 9.09 -3.00 -6.43
N HIS A 179 8.13 -2.59 -7.26
CA HIS A 179 7.70 -3.34 -8.43
C HIS A 179 8.74 -3.23 -9.56
N VAL A 180 9.28 -2.03 -9.81
CA VAL A 180 10.36 -1.80 -10.77
C VAL A 180 11.59 -2.65 -10.43
N MET A 181 12.01 -2.68 -9.16
CA MET A 181 13.12 -3.53 -8.72
C MET A 181 12.90 -5.02 -9.03
N LYS A 182 11.66 -5.50 -8.92
CA LYS A 182 11.34 -6.91 -9.24
C LYS A 182 11.39 -7.17 -10.74
N LEU A 183 10.86 -6.28 -11.57
CA LEU A 183 11.00 -6.37 -13.03
C LEU A 183 12.48 -6.40 -13.45
N GLN A 184 13.28 -5.49 -12.90
CA GLN A 184 14.72 -5.45 -13.12
C GLN A 184 15.42 -6.74 -12.70
N SER A 185 15.03 -7.33 -11.56
CA SER A 185 15.63 -8.59 -11.11
C SER A 185 15.36 -9.78 -12.04
N ILE A 186 14.26 -9.76 -12.81
CA ILE A 186 13.91 -10.82 -13.77
C ILE A 186 14.65 -10.61 -15.09
N ALA A 187 14.74 -9.36 -15.57
CA ALA A 187 15.50 -9.03 -16.77
C ALA A 187 16.98 -9.44 -16.65
N GLN A 188 17.56 -9.34 -15.44
CA GLN A 188 18.94 -9.76 -15.17
C GLN A 188 19.14 -11.29 -15.11
N VAL A 189 18.07 -12.09 -15.02
CA VAL A 189 18.13 -13.57 -15.00
C VAL A 189 18.09 -14.15 -16.42
N ASN A 190 17.67 -13.36 -17.41
CA ASN A 190 17.49 -13.79 -18.80
C ASN A 190 18.74 -13.59 -19.69
N TYR A 191 19.90 -13.24 -19.10
CA TYR A 191 21.18 -13.02 -19.76
C TYR A 191 22.30 -13.76 -19.02
#